data_AF-A0A1H1S9K7-F1
#
_entry.id   AF-A0A1H1S9K7-F1
#
_cell.length_a   1.000
_cell.length_b   1.000
_cell.length_c   1.000
_cell.angle_alpha   90.00
_cell.angle_beta   90.00
_cell.angle_gamma   90.00
#
_symmetry.space_group_name_H-M   'P 1'
#
loop_
_entity.id
_entity.type
_entity.pdbx_description
1 polymer ?
#
loop_
_entity_poly.entity_id
_entity_poly.type
_entity_poly.pdbx_seq_one_letter_code
_entity_poly.pdbx_strand_id
1 'polypeptide(L)'
;MMRFWDCSAGQHLRSLNGRQVDVADLIDIARARVARGSERQWPAQWTTDWLASFHPTATHKPARWQAAVGVACTAFSGTWPSHQEIRHGRELIDRLPRDRRRDLEREDVLGILAPLLCGFRFSREADFVDGANRHLEGATVFGRLLDEDPVTVVSPLCAHRESASIAKARLADVPFLPAARRALALLASLAGNSRCSTAQVRLLQQPPTERASSCLRPQVFARYADAGEVDVLLHTLRRHQEFLATVAQEYCRPGLAITSSDLDPLSTAADAALDRELGPTWSRARTIPSPWAGDAVVDNALSDALPHVRRLMPEIGELAFAVPSSREHSPDARQAVEWFAGRTEMTPLGRAIYEFGFYREWARSVSTTAGIGIGLDRDWSRFQRLAWEQAFAGQGVPLLYARRTSRPSRADGLAGLSFRQFWRAPDDEESQS
;
A
#
# COMPACT_ATOMS: atom_id res chain seq x y z
N MET A 1 -0.39 -22.41 -15.97
CA MET A 1 0.35 -21.20 -16.44
C MET A 1 0.00 -20.01 -15.55
N MET A 2 0.95 -19.12 -15.31
CA MET A 2 0.77 -17.92 -14.47
C MET A 2 1.11 -16.65 -15.26
N ARG A 3 0.78 -15.46 -14.77
CA ARG A 3 1.12 -14.18 -15.39
C ARG A 3 2.36 -13.56 -14.75
N PHE A 4 3.27 -13.10 -15.59
CA PHE A 4 4.48 -12.40 -15.15
C PHE A 4 4.24 -10.90 -14.98
N TRP A 5 4.75 -10.31 -13.90
CA TRP A 5 4.77 -8.87 -13.66
C TRP A 5 6.10 -8.48 -13.01
N ASP A 6 6.93 -7.73 -13.74
CA ASP A 6 8.20 -7.25 -13.21
C ASP A 6 7.94 -6.33 -12.02
N CYS A 7 8.34 -6.74 -10.82
CA CYS A 7 8.23 -5.96 -9.59
C CYS A 7 9.58 -5.36 -9.16
N SER A 8 10.62 -5.51 -9.99
CA SER A 8 11.98 -5.08 -9.67
C SER A 8 12.17 -3.57 -9.71
N ALA A 9 13.23 -3.09 -9.05
CA ALA A 9 13.63 -1.68 -9.03
C ALA A 9 13.79 -1.08 -10.44
N GLY A 10 14.44 -1.80 -11.35
CA GLY A 10 14.78 -1.33 -12.69
C GLY A 10 13.69 -1.54 -13.74
N GLN A 11 12.67 -2.37 -13.46
CA GLN A 11 11.59 -2.68 -14.41
C GLN A 11 12.12 -3.12 -15.80
N HIS A 12 13.29 -3.78 -15.83
CA HIS A 12 14.01 -4.11 -17.07
C HIS A 12 13.26 -5.11 -17.96
N LEU A 13 12.34 -5.89 -17.38
CA LEU A 13 11.55 -6.90 -18.06
C LEU A 13 10.07 -6.50 -18.18
N ARG A 14 9.75 -5.21 -18.05
CA ARG A 14 8.37 -4.70 -18.16
C ARG A 14 7.65 -5.08 -19.45
N SER A 15 8.40 -5.34 -20.53
CA SER A 15 7.83 -5.79 -21.82
C SER A 15 7.18 -7.17 -21.74
N LEU A 16 7.46 -7.93 -20.68
CA LEU A 16 6.85 -9.22 -20.37
C LEU A 16 5.61 -9.09 -19.47
N ASN A 17 5.28 -7.89 -18.97
CA ASN A 17 4.19 -7.71 -18.02
C ASN A 17 2.83 -8.17 -18.58
N GLY A 18 2.15 -9.03 -17.82
CA GLY A 18 0.87 -9.62 -18.12
C GLY A 18 0.92 -10.81 -19.09
N ARG A 19 2.11 -11.21 -19.59
CA ARG A 19 2.28 -12.41 -20.40
C ARG A 19 2.10 -13.66 -19.55
N GLN A 20 1.52 -14.69 -20.15
CA GLN A 20 1.51 -16.02 -19.56
C GLN A 20 2.93 -16.60 -19.62
N VAL A 21 3.35 -17.17 -18.51
CA VAL A 21 4.64 -17.82 -18.32
C VAL A 21 4.46 -19.13 -17.58
N ASP A 22 5.36 -20.06 -17.81
CA ASP A 22 5.46 -21.31 -17.07
C ASP A 22 6.65 -21.31 -16.09
N VAL A 23 6.97 -22.48 -15.53
CA VAL A 23 8.08 -22.63 -14.59
C VAL A 23 9.44 -22.44 -15.28
N ALA A 24 9.59 -22.88 -16.53
CA ALA A 24 10.82 -22.75 -17.30
C ALA A 24 11.12 -21.28 -17.58
N ASP A 25 10.09 -20.52 -17.98
CA ASP A 25 10.20 -19.08 -18.20
C ASP A 25 10.68 -18.35 -16.92
N LEU A 26 10.10 -18.66 -15.75
CA LEU A 26 10.54 -18.05 -14.48
C LEU A 26 12.00 -18.39 -14.15
N ILE A 27 12.44 -19.60 -14.46
CA ILE A 27 13.84 -20.02 -14.26
C ILE A 27 14.77 -19.19 -15.14
N ASP A 28 14.44 -19.02 -16.41
CA ASP A 28 15.27 -18.27 -17.35
C ASP A 28 15.31 -16.78 -16.99
N ILE A 29 14.17 -16.22 -16.58
CA ILE A 29 14.10 -14.85 -16.05
C ILE A 29 14.97 -14.69 -14.79
N ALA A 30 14.87 -15.63 -13.83
CA ALA A 30 15.65 -15.58 -12.61
C ALA A 30 17.15 -15.73 -12.88
N ARG A 31 17.55 -16.64 -13.77
CA ARG A 31 18.95 -16.82 -14.21
C ARG A 31 19.50 -15.55 -14.84
N ALA A 32 18.74 -14.93 -15.75
CA ALA A 32 19.14 -13.69 -16.40
C ALA A 32 19.33 -12.54 -15.39
N ARG A 33 18.54 -12.52 -14.31
CA ARG A 33 18.69 -11.54 -13.21
C ARG A 33 19.90 -11.82 -12.34
N VAL A 34 20.12 -13.07 -11.96
CA VAL A 34 21.30 -13.50 -11.16
C VAL A 34 22.60 -13.17 -11.90
N ALA A 35 22.66 -13.45 -13.20
CA ALA A 35 23.83 -13.16 -14.03
C ALA A 35 24.16 -11.65 -14.14
N ARG A 36 23.16 -10.77 -13.94
CA ARG A 36 23.32 -9.31 -14.01
C ARG A 36 23.66 -8.66 -12.67
N GLY A 37 23.42 -9.34 -11.54
CA GLY A 37 23.26 -8.65 -10.26
C GLY A 37 23.85 -9.30 -9.01
N SER A 38 24.56 -10.43 -9.07
CA SER A 38 25.08 -11.04 -7.83
C SER A 38 26.34 -11.90 -7.99
N GLU A 39 27.11 -12.00 -6.91
CA GLU A 39 28.14 -13.03 -6.65
C GLU A 39 27.54 -14.44 -6.45
N ARG A 40 26.21 -14.57 -6.38
CA ARG A 40 25.56 -15.88 -6.15
C ARG A 40 25.57 -16.72 -7.42
N GLN A 41 26.12 -17.91 -7.29
CA GLN A 41 26.08 -18.90 -8.37
C GLN A 41 24.73 -19.61 -8.41
N TRP A 42 24.22 -19.83 -9.63
CA TRP A 42 23.04 -20.66 -9.84
C TRP A 42 23.38 -22.12 -9.50
N PRO A 43 22.67 -22.77 -8.56
CA PRO A 43 22.97 -24.15 -8.19
C PRO A 43 22.78 -25.11 -9.37
N ALA A 44 23.78 -25.95 -9.65
CA ALA A 44 23.78 -26.87 -10.79
C ALA A 44 22.59 -27.85 -10.78
N GLN A 45 22.12 -28.21 -9.58
CA GLN A 45 20.99 -29.12 -9.38
C GLN A 45 19.61 -28.48 -9.68
N TRP A 46 19.53 -27.14 -9.83
CA TRP A 46 18.28 -26.45 -10.14
C TRP A 46 18.02 -26.44 -11.65
N THR A 47 17.69 -27.64 -12.15
CA THR A 47 17.16 -27.85 -13.50
C THR A 47 15.66 -27.55 -13.54
N THR A 48 15.12 -27.32 -14.75
CA THR A 48 13.68 -27.09 -14.97
C THR A 48 12.84 -28.23 -14.42
N ASP A 49 13.15 -29.48 -14.78
CA ASP A 49 12.40 -30.65 -14.30
C ASP A 49 12.46 -30.78 -12.78
N TRP A 50 13.62 -30.49 -12.19
CA TRP A 50 13.78 -30.58 -10.74
C TRP A 50 12.91 -29.55 -10.03
N LEU A 51 12.91 -28.30 -10.49
CA LEU A 51 12.10 -27.22 -9.92
C LEU A 51 10.61 -27.43 -10.20
N ALA A 52 10.22 -27.86 -11.40
CA ALA A 52 8.84 -28.12 -11.77
C ALA A 52 8.21 -29.29 -10.99
N SER A 53 9.02 -30.22 -10.48
CA SER A 53 8.55 -31.41 -9.75
C SER A 53 8.19 -31.18 -8.26
N PHE A 54 8.10 -29.93 -7.81
CA PHE A 54 7.74 -29.61 -6.42
C PHE A 54 6.25 -29.87 -6.11
N HIS A 55 5.94 -30.11 -4.83
CA HIS A 55 4.56 -30.26 -4.35
C HIS A 55 4.06 -28.92 -3.77
N PRO A 56 2.89 -28.39 -4.17
CA PRO A 56 2.40 -27.06 -3.77
C PRO A 56 2.38 -26.79 -2.27
N THR A 57 2.06 -27.79 -1.45
CA THR A 57 1.99 -27.68 0.02
C THR A 57 3.31 -27.92 0.75
N ALA A 58 4.41 -28.13 0.03
CA ALA A 58 5.74 -28.45 0.59
C ALA A 58 5.81 -29.72 1.46
N THR A 59 4.79 -30.59 1.43
CA THR A 59 4.75 -31.84 2.21
C THR A 59 5.74 -32.89 1.69
N HIS A 60 5.97 -32.91 0.38
CA HIS A 60 6.94 -33.79 -0.26
C HIS A 60 8.06 -32.96 -0.88
N LYS A 61 9.31 -33.31 -0.56
CA LYS A 61 10.53 -32.67 -1.08
C LYS A 61 10.56 -31.15 -0.81
N PRO A 62 10.55 -30.72 0.47
CA PRO A 62 10.49 -29.30 0.84
C PRO A 62 11.61 -28.44 0.24
N ALA A 63 12.81 -29.01 0.02
CA ALA A 63 13.91 -28.31 -0.65
C ALA A 63 13.56 -27.87 -2.09
N ARG A 64 12.77 -28.66 -2.83
CA ARG A 64 12.30 -28.30 -4.18
C ARG A 64 11.32 -27.14 -4.14
N TRP A 65 10.38 -27.17 -3.20
CA TRP A 65 9.42 -26.10 -2.99
C TRP A 65 10.12 -24.79 -2.63
N GLN A 66 11.06 -24.84 -1.67
CA GLN A 66 11.81 -23.66 -1.24
C GLN A 66 12.59 -23.03 -2.40
N ALA A 67 13.25 -23.86 -3.21
CA ALA A 67 13.97 -23.40 -4.38
C ALA A 67 13.01 -22.80 -5.44
N ALA A 68 11.89 -23.46 -5.75
CA ALA A 68 10.92 -22.96 -6.72
C ALA A 68 10.32 -21.61 -6.31
N VAL A 69 9.94 -21.45 -5.04
CA VAL A 69 9.48 -20.16 -4.50
C VAL A 69 10.58 -19.10 -4.52
N GLY A 70 11.82 -19.47 -4.17
CA GLY A 70 12.97 -18.56 -4.23
C GLY A 70 13.27 -18.07 -5.65
N VAL A 71 13.19 -18.97 -6.63
CA VAL A 71 13.33 -18.68 -8.07
C VAL A 71 12.22 -17.74 -8.52
N ALA A 72 10.95 -18.03 -8.20
CA ALA A 72 9.83 -17.17 -8.54
C ALA A 72 9.98 -15.77 -7.92
N CYS A 73 10.31 -15.67 -6.63
CA CYS A 73 10.55 -14.38 -5.98
C CYS A 73 11.65 -13.58 -6.68
N THR A 74 12.75 -14.24 -7.06
CA THR A 74 13.84 -13.62 -7.81
C THR A 74 13.38 -13.18 -9.20
N ALA A 75 12.58 -14.01 -9.88
CA ALA A 75 12.03 -13.71 -11.18
C ALA A 75 11.11 -12.48 -11.16
N PHE A 76 10.27 -12.31 -10.14
CA PHE A 76 9.41 -11.11 -10.00
C PHE A 76 10.18 -9.88 -9.51
N SER A 77 10.93 -10.00 -8.41
CA SER A 77 11.52 -8.85 -7.71
C SER A 77 12.93 -8.45 -8.13
N GLY A 78 13.70 -9.37 -8.73
CA GLY A 78 15.10 -9.14 -9.08
C GLY A 78 16.03 -9.46 -7.94
N THR A 79 15.49 -10.06 -6.88
CA THR A 79 16.11 -10.10 -5.58
C THR A 79 15.84 -11.43 -4.92
N TRP A 80 16.87 -12.01 -4.31
CA TRP A 80 16.77 -13.32 -3.68
C TRP A 80 16.13 -13.21 -2.29
N PRO A 81 15.06 -13.98 -1.98
CA PRO A 81 14.47 -14.00 -0.65
C PRO A 81 15.33 -14.76 0.36
N SER A 82 15.35 -14.30 1.61
CA SER A 82 15.96 -15.05 2.71
C SER A 82 15.24 -16.39 2.95
N HIS A 83 15.93 -17.35 3.56
CA HIS A 83 15.30 -18.61 3.98
C HIS A 83 14.12 -18.39 4.94
N GLN A 84 14.20 -17.34 5.78
CA GLN A 84 13.12 -16.96 6.68
C GLN A 84 11.87 -16.47 5.94
N GLU A 85 12.03 -15.63 4.90
CA GLU A 85 10.91 -15.19 4.06
C GLU A 85 10.23 -16.37 3.36
N ILE A 86 11.02 -17.31 2.83
CA ILE A 86 10.48 -18.55 2.22
C ILE A 86 9.70 -19.37 3.25
N ARG A 87 10.22 -19.49 4.50
CA ARG A 87 9.53 -20.19 5.59
C ARG A 87 8.20 -19.52 5.94
N HIS A 88 8.14 -18.18 5.93
CA HIS A 88 6.89 -17.46 6.13
C HIS A 88 5.86 -17.79 5.05
N GLY A 89 6.27 -17.99 3.79
CA GLY A 89 5.36 -18.44 2.73
C GLY A 89 4.69 -19.78 3.04
N ARG A 90 5.46 -20.75 3.54
CA ARG A 90 4.92 -22.05 3.96
C ARG A 90 3.92 -21.88 5.11
N GLU A 91 4.21 -20.98 6.05
CA GLU A 91 3.33 -20.67 7.18
C GLU A 91 2.01 -20.02 6.78
N LEU A 92 1.97 -19.31 5.65
CA LEU A 92 0.71 -18.81 5.07
C LEU A 92 -0.11 -19.97 4.50
N ILE A 93 0.53 -20.89 3.76
CA ILE A 93 -0.13 -22.11 3.26
C ILE A 93 -0.69 -22.93 4.43
N ASP A 94 0.10 -23.18 5.47
CA ASP A 94 -0.29 -24.02 6.60
C ASP A 94 -1.50 -23.48 7.38
N ARG A 95 -1.77 -22.17 7.28
CA ARG A 95 -2.94 -21.50 7.88
C ARG A 95 -4.19 -21.55 7.03
N LEU A 96 -4.10 -21.96 5.76
CA LEU A 96 -5.28 -22.15 4.94
C LEU A 96 -6.12 -23.33 5.46
N PRO A 97 -7.45 -23.27 5.31
CA PRO A 97 -8.34 -24.41 5.50
C PRO A 97 -7.85 -25.67 4.76
N ARG A 98 -8.12 -26.86 5.32
CA ARG A 98 -7.57 -28.13 4.81
C ARG A 98 -8.02 -28.44 3.38
N ASP A 99 -9.27 -28.16 3.08
CA ASP A 99 -9.89 -28.18 1.76
C ASP A 99 -9.12 -27.29 0.78
N ARG A 100 -8.93 -26.00 1.11
CA ARG A 100 -8.15 -25.08 0.26
C ARG A 100 -6.72 -25.55 0.03
N ARG A 101 -6.06 -26.11 1.05
CA ARG A 101 -4.69 -26.66 0.90
C ARG A 101 -4.63 -27.85 -0.03
N ARG A 102 -5.66 -28.71 -0.05
CA ARG A 102 -5.70 -29.91 -0.89
C ARG A 102 -5.75 -29.52 -2.36
N ASP A 103 -6.44 -28.43 -2.66
CA ASP A 103 -6.74 -28.01 -4.03
C ASP A 103 -5.71 -26.98 -4.54
N LEU A 104 -4.63 -26.70 -3.79
CA LEU A 104 -3.54 -25.82 -4.22
C LEU A 104 -2.75 -26.40 -5.40
N GLU A 105 -2.52 -25.56 -6.40
CA GLU A 105 -1.73 -25.84 -7.58
C GLU A 105 -0.35 -25.16 -7.51
N ARG A 106 0.55 -25.53 -8.42
CA ARG A 106 1.89 -24.93 -8.47
C ARG A 106 1.81 -23.46 -8.88
N GLU A 107 0.89 -23.15 -9.78
CA GLU A 107 0.55 -21.83 -10.27
C GLU A 107 0.15 -20.88 -9.14
N ASP A 108 -0.60 -21.33 -8.14
CA ASP A 108 -0.96 -20.48 -7.00
C ASP A 108 0.27 -20.12 -6.17
N VAL A 109 1.16 -21.09 -5.96
CA VAL A 109 2.38 -20.90 -5.18
C VAL A 109 3.36 -19.96 -5.91
N LEU A 110 3.56 -20.18 -7.20
CA LEU A 110 4.52 -19.39 -7.97
C LEU A 110 3.92 -18.04 -8.41
N GLY A 111 2.64 -17.99 -8.77
CA GLY A 111 1.96 -16.82 -9.31
C GLY A 111 1.33 -15.90 -8.26
N ILE A 112 0.96 -16.40 -7.07
CA ILE A 112 0.32 -15.58 -6.02
C ILE A 112 1.21 -15.49 -4.78
N LEU A 113 1.65 -16.63 -4.22
CA LEU A 113 2.44 -16.62 -2.99
C LEU A 113 3.80 -15.95 -3.17
N ALA A 114 4.50 -16.18 -4.29
CA ALA A 114 5.78 -15.52 -4.52
C ALA A 114 5.67 -13.99 -4.61
N PRO A 115 4.72 -13.39 -5.39
CA PRO A 115 4.46 -11.95 -5.31
C PRO A 115 4.06 -11.45 -3.91
N LEU A 116 3.30 -12.23 -3.12
CA LEU A 116 3.02 -11.88 -1.72
C LEU A 116 4.31 -11.77 -0.90
N LEU A 117 5.25 -12.71 -1.04
CA LEU A 117 6.54 -12.64 -0.34
C LEU A 117 7.45 -11.51 -0.86
N CYS A 118 7.38 -11.21 -2.16
CA CYS A 118 8.10 -10.07 -2.73
C CYS A 118 7.57 -8.75 -2.18
N GLY A 119 6.25 -8.57 -2.16
CA GLY A 119 5.58 -7.32 -1.83
C GLY A 119 5.47 -7.03 -0.33
N PHE A 120 5.42 -8.06 0.51
CA PHE A 120 5.02 -7.93 1.91
C PHE A 120 5.96 -8.67 2.85
N ARG A 121 6.22 -8.07 4.00
CA ARG A 121 6.93 -8.71 5.12
C ARG A 121 5.91 -9.27 6.10
N PHE A 122 6.19 -10.45 6.68
CA PHE A 122 5.31 -11.12 7.64
C PHE A 122 6.00 -11.36 8.98
N SER A 123 5.22 -11.30 10.06
CA SER A 123 5.67 -11.55 11.44
C SER A 123 4.75 -12.56 12.14
N ARG A 124 5.36 -13.41 12.97
CA ARG A 124 4.64 -14.37 13.84
C ARG A 124 4.16 -13.74 15.14
N GLU A 125 4.68 -12.56 15.46
CA GLU A 125 4.34 -11.87 16.68
C GLU A 125 2.83 -11.65 16.74
N ALA A 126 2.23 -11.98 17.87
CA ALA A 126 0.83 -11.68 18.12
C ALA A 126 0.62 -10.16 18.14
N ASP A 127 1.62 -9.41 18.63
CA ASP A 127 1.61 -7.96 18.67
C ASP A 127 1.95 -7.31 17.32
N PHE A 128 1.65 -6.01 17.23
CA PHE A 128 1.99 -5.22 16.06
C PHE A 128 3.51 -5.08 15.90
N VAL A 129 4.02 -5.25 14.67
CA VAL A 129 5.43 -5.05 14.33
C VAL A 129 5.50 -4.06 13.17
N ASP A 130 6.18 -2.94 13.39
CA ASP A 130 6.36 -1.93 12.33
C ASP A 130 7.00 -2.54 11.08
N GLY A 131 6.44 -2.18 9.92
CA GLY A 131 6.88 -2.68 8.63
C GLY A 131 6.58 -4.15 8.34
N ALA A 132 5.80 -4.85 9.17
CA ALA A 132 5.38 -6.23 8.94
C ALA A 132 3.86 -6.43 9.12
N ASN A 133 3.34 -7.41 8.40
CA ASN A 133 1.96 -7.88 8.47
C ASN A 133 1.88 -9.15 9.32
N ARG A 134 0.74 -9.47 9.91
CA ARG A 134 0.56 -10.75 10.61
C ARG A 134 0.37 -11.88 9.60
N HIS A 135 0.79 -13.11 9.96
CA HIS A 135 0.52 -14.28 9.12
C HIS A 135 -0.97 -14.54 8.88
N LEU A 136 -1.84 -14.18 9.83
CA LEU A 136 -3.28 -14.35 9.68
C LEU A 136 -3.84 -13.47 8.55
N GLU A 137 -3.42 -12.20 8.48
CA GLU A 137 -3.78 -11.27 7.41
C GLU A 137 -3.25 -11.78 6.06
N GLY A 138 -1.99 -12.22 6.02
CA GLY A 138 -1.38 -12.81 4.83
C GLY A 138 -2.12 -14.06 4.33
N ALA A 139 -2.50 -14.95 5.24
CA ALA A 139 -3.24 -16.16 4.89
C ALA A 139 -4.68 -15.85 4.47
N THR A 140 -5.31 -14.83 5.07
CA THR A 140 -6.63 -14.34 4.68
C THR A 140 -6.61 -13.80 3.26
N VAL A 141 -5.65 -12.94 2.94
CA VAL A 141 -5.50 -12.38 1.59
C VAL A 141 -5.14 -13.46 0.58
N PHE A 142 -4.20 -14.35 0.93
CA PHE A 142 -3.86 -15.47 0.05
C PHE A 142 -5.08 -16.35 -0.23
N GLY A 143 -5.85 -16.68 0.80
CA GLY A 143 -7.11 -17.41 0.66
C GLY A 143 -8.07 -16.73 -0.30
N ARG A 144 -8.32 -15.42 -0.14
CA ARG A 144 -9.23 -14.67 -1.02
C ARG A 144 -8.78 -14.66 -2.49
N LEU A 145 -7.47 -14.65 -2.75
CA LEU A 145 -6.93 -14.71 -4.12
C LEU A 145 -7.08 -16.10 -4.75
N LEU A 146 -7.33 -17.14 -3.94
CA LEU A 146 -7.63 -18.50 -4.41
C LEU A 146 -9.13 -18.74 -4.60
N ASP A 147 -9.98 -17.78 -4.25
CA ASP A 147 -11.41 -17.89 -4.47
C ASP A 147 -11.74 -17.59 -5.95
N GLU A 148 -12.77 -18.26 -6.47
CA GLU A 148 -13.25 -18.04 -7.85
C GLU A 148 -14.14 -16.78 -7.96
N ASP A 149 -14.59 -16.26 -6.81
CA ASP A 149 -15.37 -15.03 -6.71
C ASP A 149 -14.58 -13.80 -7.18
N PRO A 150 -15.22 -12.79 -7.78
CA PRO A 150 -14.54 -11.58 -8.22
C PRO A 150 -13.75 -10.90 -7.09
N VAL A 151 -12.47 -10.62 -7.35
CA VAL A 151 -11.59 -9.96 -6.39
C VAL A 151 -11.50 -8.47 -6.69
N THR A 152 -11.77 -7.63 -5.70
CA THR A 152 -11.48 -6.19 -5.75
C THR A 152 -10.35 -5.85 -4.80
N VAL A 153 -9.21 -5.42 -5.34
CA VAL A 153 -8.11 -4.83 -4.57
C VAL A 153 -8.31 -3.32 -4.52
N VAL A 154 -8.36 -2.75 -3.32
CA VAL A 154 -8.49 -1.29 -3.10
C VAL A 154 -7.21 -0.77 -2.47
N SER A 155 -6.59 0.21 -3.12
CA SER A 155 -5.33 0.79 -2.67
C SER A 155 -5.36 2.30 -2.82
N PRO A 156 -5.20 3.07 -1.74
CA PRO A 156 -4.78 4.46 -1.85
C PRO A 156 -3.43 4.52 -2.56
N LEU A 157 -3.35 5.34 -3.60
CA LEU A 157 -2.15 5.52 -4.42
C LEU A 157 -1.95 7.01 -4.67
N CYS A 158 -0.96 7.59 -4.01
CA CYS A 158 -0.61 8.99 -4.18
C CYS A 158 0.88 9.06 -4.48
N ALA A 159 1.23 9.20 -5.75
CA ALA A 159 2.61 9.16 -6.21
C ALA A 159 3.30 10.53 -6.22
N HIS A 160 2.92 11.42 -5.29
CA HIS A 160 3.51 12.75 -5.19
C HIS A 160 4.80 12.65 -4.36
N ARG A 161 5.96 12.80 -5.01
CA ARG A 161 7.20 13.04 -4.29
C ARG A 161 7.22 14.51 -3.90
N GLU A 162 7.05 14.78 -2.62
CA GLU A 162 7.40 16.07 -2.05
C GLU A 162 8.94 16.15 -2.05
N SER A 163 9.52 17.22 -2.60
CA SER A 163 10.98 17.33 -2.73
C SER A 163 11.66 17.11 -1.38
N ALA A 164 12.68 16.25 -1.34
CA ALA A 164 13.45 15.96 -0.13
C ALA A 164 14.29 17.16 0.33
N SER A 165 14.53 18.13 -0.57
CA SER A 165 14.96 19.46 -0.14
C SER A 165 13.79 20.17 0.54
N ILE A 166 13.75 20.06 1.87
CA ILE A 166 12.91 20.82 2.80
C ILE A 166 12.84 22.32 2.41
N ALA A 167 13.88 22.83 1.74
CA ALA A 167 13.95 24.18 1.20
C ALA A 167 12.91 24.57 0.13
N LYS A 168 12.27 23.62 -0.58
CA LYS A 168 11.35 23.94 -1.70
C LYS A 168 9.86 23.71 -1.43
N ALA A 169 9.47 22.87 -0.45
CA ALA A 169 8.08 22.58 -0.03
C ALA A 169 7.02 22.69 -1.17
N ARG A 170 7.26 22.00 -2.29
CA ARG A 170 6.38 21.97 -3.46
C ARG A 170 6.20 20.54 -3.97
N LEU A 171 5.12 20.30 -4.69
CA LEU A 171 4.94 19.06 -5.42
C LEU A 171 5.92 18.99 -6.60
N ALA A 172 6.45 17.80 -6.88
CA ALA A 172 7.11 17.57 -8.16
C ALA A 172 6.10 17.75 -9.31
N ASP A 173 6.58 18.18 -10.49
CA ASP A 173 5.71 18.40 -11.66
C ASP A 173 5.19 17.09 -12.28
N VAL A 174 5.84 15.97 -11.98
CA VAL A 174 5.51 14.64 -12.51
C VAL A 174 5.68 13.59 -11.40
N PRO A 175 4.77 12.59 -11.30
CA PRO A 175 4.91 11.50 -10.34
C PRO A 175 6.17 10.68 -10.57
N PHE A 176 6.70 10.06 -9.51
CA PHE A 176 7.87 9.19 -9.63
C PHE A 176 7.51 7.86 -10.30
N LEU A 177 7.58 7.84 -11.63
CA LEU A 177 7.14 6.75 -12.50
C LEU A 177 7.70 5.36 -12.14
N PRO A 178 9.00 5.18 -11.79
CA PRO A 178 9.51 3.88 -11.37
C PRO A 178 8.79 3.30 -10.14
N ALA A 179 8.47 4.13 -9.13
CA ALA A 179 7.74 3.67 -7.95
C ALA A 179 6.27 3.35 -8.27
N ALA A 180 5.63 4.17 -9.10
CA ALA A 180 4.25 3.92 -9.55
C ALA A 180 4.14 2.59 -10.30
N ARG A 181 5.05 2.35 -11.26
CA ARG A 181 5.08 1.10 -12.03
C ARG A 181 5.31 -0.13 -11.17
N ARG A 182 6.22 -0.08 -10.19
CA ARG A 182 6.44 -1.19 -9.26
C ARG A 182 5.21 -1.51 -8.41
N ALA A 183 4.55 -0.48 -7.89
CA ALA A 183 3.32 -0.65 -7.12
C ALA A 183 2.22 -1.28 -7.99
N LEU A 184 2.01 -0.74 -9.21
CA LEU A 184 1.05 -1.29 -10.17
C LEU A 184 1.38 -2.73 -10.56
N ALA A 185 2.65 -3.06 -10.77
CA ALA A 185 3.09 -4.42 -11.07
C ALA A 185 2.79 -5.38 -9.91
N LEU A 186 3.02 -4.97 -8.66
CA LEU A 186 2.68 -5.78 -7.49
C LEU A 186 1.17 -6.02 -7.40
N LEU A 187 0.36 -4.96 -7.52
CA LEU A 187 -1.11 -5.06 -7.47
C LEU A 187 -1.65 -5.94 -8.61
N ALA A 188 -1.15 -5.73 -9.83
CA ALA A 188 -1.50 -6.51 -11.01
C ALA A 188 -1.03 -7.97 -10.90
N SER A 189 0.11 -8.22 -10.24
CA SER A 189 0.61 -9.58 -10.01
C SER A 189 -0.30 -10.36 -9.09
N LEU A 190 -0.75 -9.76 -7.98
CA LEU A 190 -1.69 -10.40 -7.07
C LEU A 190 -3.06 -10.63 -7.73
N ALA A 191 -3.64 -9.57 -8.28
CA ALA A 191 -4.98 -9.61 -8.84
C ALA A 191 -5.03 -10.46 -10.12
N GLY A 192 -4.06 -10.31 -11.02
CA GLY A 192 -4.02 -11.00 -12.31
C GLY A 192 -3.59 -12.47 -12.24
N ASN A 193 -3.07 -12.93 -11.11
CA ASN A 193 -2.82 -14.35 -10.85
C ASN A 193 -3.85 -14.99 -9.91
N SER A 194 -4.84 -14.23 -9.43
CA SER A 194 -5.95 -14.81 -8.67
C SER A 194 -6.74 -15.82 -9.52
N ARG A 195 -7.44 -16.75 -8.85
CA ARG A 195 -8.26 -17.77 -9.54
C ARG A 195 -9.56 -17.21 -10.12
N CYS A 196 -9.96 -16.01 -9.71
CA CYS A 196 -11.17 -15.39 -10.21
C CYS A 196 -11.06 -15.08 -11.70
N SER A 197 -12.19 -15.19 -12.40
CA SER A 197 -12.28 -14.85 -13.83
C SER A 197 -12.19 -13.34 -14.08
N THR A 198 -12.54 -12.54 -13.07
CA THR A 198 -12.59 -11.07 -13.14
C THR A 198 -12.02 -10.45 -11.87
N ALA A 199 -10.85 -9.83 -12.00
CA ALA A 199 -10.21 -9.09 -10.94
C ALA A 199 -10.24 -7.58 -11.23
N GLN A 200 -10.42 -6.77 -10.19
CA GLN A 200 -10.34 -5.32 -10.27
C GLN A 200 -9.31 -4.79 -9.28
N VAL A 201 -8.54 -3.78 -9.72
CA VAL A 201 -7.73 -2.93 -8.85
C VAL A 201 -8.34 -1.52 -8.90
N ARG A 202 -8.73 -0.99 -7.73
CA ARG A 202 -9.23 0.37 -7.54
C ARG A 202 -8.15 1.19 -6.84
N LEU A 203 -7.59 2.14 -7.59
CA LEU A 203 -6.59 3.07 -7.10
C LEU A 203 -7.30 4.34 -6.65
N LEU A 204 -7.22 4.66 -5.36
CA LEU A 204 -7.78 5.90 -4.82
C LEU A 204 -6.71 6.99 -4.85
N GLN A 205 -6.96 8.09 -5.55
CA GLN A 205 -5.99 9.16 -5.77
C GLN A 205 -6.52 10.47 -5.18
N GLN A 206 -5.61 11.32 -4.68
CA GLN A 206 -5.98 12.66 -4.22
C GLN A 206 -6.43 13.51 -5.41
N PRO A 207 -7.71 13.91 -5.48
CA PRO A 207 -8.18 14.72 -6.60
C PRO A 207 -7.84 16.22 -6.43
N PRO A 208 -7.94 17.02 -7.50
CA PRO A 208 -7.68 18.46 -7.51
C PRO A 208 -8.90 19.26 -7.02
N THR A 209 -9.29 19.08 -5.77
CA THR A 209 -10.54 19.64 -5.19
C THR A 209 -10.25 20.49 -3.95
N GLU A 210 -11.30 20.95 -3.26
CA GLU A 210 -11.18 21.57 -1.93
C GLU A 210 -10.38 20.72 -0.94
N ARG A 211 -10.40 19.39 -1.11
CA ARG A 211 -9.71 18.44 -0.24
C ARG A 211 -8.27 18.19 -0.65
N ALA A 212 -7.71 18.94 -1.60
CA ALA A 212 -6.35 18.78 -2.13
C ALA A 212 -5.26 18.66 -1.05
N SER A 213 -5.41 19.37 0.07
CA SER A 213 -4.47 19.33 1.20
C SER A 213 -4.54 18.05 2.03
N SER A 214 -5.59 17.23 1.87
CA SER A 214 -5.86 16.08 2.74
C SER A 214 -4.72 15.07 2.71
N CYS A 215 -4.00 14.97 1.59
CA CYS A 215 -3.01 13.93 1.38
C CYS A 215 -1.60 14.47 1.18
N LEU A 216 -1.42 15.77 1.42
CA LEU A 216 -0.16 16.48 1.30
C LEU A 216 0.40 16.78 2.69
N ARG A 217 1.71 16.99 2.74
CA ARG A 217 2.32 17.70 3.85
C ARG A 217 1.68 19.09 3.97
N PRO A 218 1.26 19.49 5.18
CA PRO A 218 0.67 20.81 5.40
C PRO A 218 1.57 21.96 4.93
N GLN A 219 2.89 21.83 5.06
CA GLN A 219 3.88 22.83 4.59
C GLN A 219 3.82 23.04 3.09
N VAL A 220 3.55 21.97 2.33
CA VAL A 220 3.46 22.05 0.87
C VAL A 220 2.24 22.86 0.49
N PHE A 221 1.07 22.53 1.08
CA PHE A 221 -0.14 23.28 0.80
C PHE A 221 -0.02 24.75 1.21
N ALA A 222 0.45 25.01 2.44
CA ALA A 222 0.63 26.36 2.95
C ALA A 222 1.55 27.20 2.05
N ARG A 223 2.64 26.63 1.52
CA ARG A 223 3.51 27.34 0.58
C ARG A 223 2.82 27.74 -0.72
N TYR A 224 1.95 26.88 -1.27
CA TYR A 224 1.15 27.26 -2.44
C TYR A 224 0.13 28.35 -2.07
N ALA A 225 -0.46 28.28 -0.87
CA ALA A 225 -1.40 29.29 -0.39
C ALA A 225 -0.71 30.66 -0.22
N ASP A 226 0.42 30.71 0.49
CA ASP A 226 1.22 31.92 0.72
C ASP A 226 1.70 32.57 -0.58
N ALA A 227 1.98 31.76 -1.61
CA ALA A 227 2.43 32.24 -2.92
C ALA A 227 1.30 32.68 -3.86
N GLY A 228 0.02 32.55 -3.48
CA GLY A 228 -1.08 32.81 -4.41
C GLY A 228 -1.28 31.70 -5.47
N GLU A 229 -0.65 30.53 -5.30
CA GLU A 229 -0.47 29.50 -6.32
C GLU A 229 -1.31 28.22 -6.08
N VAL A 230 -2.36 28.27 -5.26
CA VAL A 230 -3.21 27.09 -4.99
C VAL A 230 -3.83 26.53 -6.29
N ASP A 231 -4.19 27.38 -7.24
CA ASP A 231 -4.66 26.95 -8.56
C ASP A 231 -3.60 26.12 -9.32
N VAL A 232 -2.31 26.47 -9.17
CA VAL A 232 -1.19 25.70 -9.73
C VAL A 232 -1.11 24.32 -9.07
N LEU A 233 -1.29 24.25 -7.74
CA LEU A 233 -1.34 22.99 -7.01
C LEU A 233 -2.49 22.09 -7.52
N LEU A 234 -3.71 22.64 -7.65
CA LEU A 234 -4.87 21.90 -8.14
C LEU A 234 -4.63 21.40 -9.57
N HIS A 235 -4.07 22.24 -10.45
CA HIS A 235 -3.71 21.83 -11.80
C HIS A 235 -2.66 20.69 -11.82
N THR A 236 -1.65 20.76 -10.95
CA THR A 236 -0.63 19.72 -10.82
C THR A 236 -1.22 18.40 -10.30
N LEU A 237 -2.12 18.43 -9.31
CA LEU A 237 -2.81 17.23 -8.82
C LEU A 237 -3.65 16.57 -9.93
N ARG A 238 -4.35 17.37 -10.75
CA ARG A 238 -5.10 16.87 -11.91
C ARG A 238 -4.20 16.14 -12.90
N ARG A 239 -3.08 16.79 -13.29
CA ARG A 239 -2.09 16.19 -14.19
C ARG A 239 -1.51 14.89 -13.64
N HIS A 240 -1.24 14.84 -12.32
CA HIS A 240 -0.77 13.62 -11.68
C HIS A 240 -1.79 12.49 -11.73
N GLN A 241 -3.06 12.80 -11.49
CA GLN A 241 -4.15 11.84 -11.55
C GLN A 241 -4.32 11.25 -12.96
N GLU A 242 -4.36 12.11 -13.98
CA GLU A 242 -4.44 11.72 -15.39
C GLU A 242 -3.23 10.89 -15.83
N PHE A 243 -2.03 11.29 -15.39
CA PHE A 243 -0.80 10.56 -15.66
C PHE A 243 -0.84 9.15 -15.05
N LEU A 244 -1.19 9.02 -13.78
CA LEU A 244 -1.26 7.72 -13.12
C LEU A 244 -2.38 6.84 -13.69
N ALA A 245 -3.52 7.42 -14.06
CA ALA A 245 -4.58 6.69 -14.75
C ALA A 245 -4.07 6.12 -16.09
N THR A 246 -3.32 6.92 -16.86
CA THR A 246 -2.70 6.48 -18.12
C THR A 246 -1.70 5.34 -17.88
N VAL A 247 -0.80 5.47 -16.90
CA VAL A 247 0.16 4.42 -16.57
C VAL A 247 -0.54 3.15 -16.09
N ALA A 248 -1.63 3.27 -15.32
CA ALA A 248 -2.42 2.12 -14.86
C ALA A 248 -3.02 1.33 -16.03
N GLN A 249 -3.43 1.99 -17.13
CA GLN A 249 -3.92 1.30 -18.33
C GLN A 249 -2.87 0.37 -18.97
N GLU A 250 -1.57 0.64 -18.81
CA GLU A 250 -0.50 -0.26 -19.29
C GLU A 250 -0.59 -1.67 -18.65
N TYR A 251 -1.27 -1.80 -17.50
CA TYR A 251 -1.40 -3.01 -16.69
C TYR A 251 -2.78 -3.69 -16.83
N CYS A 252 -3.74 -3.08 -17.52
CA CYS A 252 -5.04 -3.70 -17.80
C CYS A 252 -4.88 -4.91 -18.75
N ARG A 253 -5.59 -6.02 -18.50
CA ARG A 253 -5.57 -7.24 -19.34
C ARG A 253 -6.95 -7.88 -19.34
N PRO A 254 -7.25 -8.81 -20.27
CA PRO A 254 -8.45 -9.64 -20.16
C PRO A 254 -8.50 -10.33 -18.79
N GLY A 255 -9.58 -10.12 -18.05
CA GLY A 255 -9.77 -10.60 -16.67
C GLY A 255 -9.16 -9.72 -15.57
N LEU A 256 -8.48 -8.61 -15.89
CA LEU A 256 -7.92 -7.67 -14.92
C LEU A 256 -8.16 -6.22 -15.34
N ALA A 257 -9.04 -5.52 -14.61
CA ALA A 257 -9.28 -4.10 -14.77
C ALA A 257 -8.55 -3.28 -13.70
N ILE A 258 -7.84 -2.23 -14.11
CA ILE A 258 -7.26 -1.26 -13.17
C ILE A 258 -7.93 0.10 -13.41
N THR A 259 -8.54 0.62 -12.36
CA THR A 259 -9.32 1.86 -12.38
C THR A 259 -8.75 2.86 -11.39
N SER A 260 -8.70 4.13 -11.79
CA SER A 260 -8.39 5.24 -10.90
C SER A 260 -9.70 5.91 -10.46
N SER A 261 -9.79 6.30 -9.19
CA SER A 261 -10.95 6.98 -8.63
C SER A 261 -10.51 8.01 -7.61
N ASP A 262 -11.35 9.02 -7.40
CA ASP A 262 -11.11 10.07 -6.41
C ASP A 262 -11.16 9.49 -4.99
N LEU A 263 -10.30 10.02 -4.14
CA LEU A 263 -10.29 9.71 -2.70
C LEU A 263 -11.39 10.46 -1.94
N ASP A 264 -11.84 11.61 -2.45
CA ASP A 264 -12.80 12.49 -1.77
C ASP A 264 -14.09 11.82 -1.31
N PRO A 265 -14.72 10.90 -2.07
CA PRO A 265 -15.87 10.15 -1.59
C PRO A 265 -15.60 9.39 -0.29
N LEU A 266 -14.40 8.82 -0.15
CA LEU A 266 -14.01 8.10 1.06
C LEU A 266 -13.79 9.06 2.24
N SER A 267 -13.11 10.18 2.00
CA SER A 267 -12.92 11.22 3.01
C SER A 267 -14.25 11.84 3.47
N THR A 268 -15.19 12.02 2.54
CA THR A 268 -16.55 12.51 2.83
C THR A 268 -17.34 11.50 3.63
N ALA A 269 -17.24 10.21 3.29
CA ALA A 269 -17.86 9.14 4.07
C ALA A 269 -17.32 9.11 5.51
N ALA A 270 -16.01 9.34 5.69
CA ALA A 270 -15.38 9.42 7.01
C ALA A 270 -15.94 10.58 7.84
N ASP A 271 -15.96 11.80 7.30
CA ASP A 271 -16.54 12.95 8.01
C ASP A 271 -18.01 12.69 8.37
N ALA A 272 -18.81 12.22 7.40
CA ALA A 272 -20.23 11.96 7.62
C ALA A 272 -20.50 10.83 8.64
N ALA A 273 -19.62 9.84 8.72
CA ALA A 273 -19.69 8.78 9.74
C ALA A 273 -19.36 9.35 11.13
N LEU A 274 -18.32 10.18 11.23
CA LEU A 274 -17.92 10.82 12.48
C LEU A 274 -18.97 11.81 12.99
N ASP A 275 -19.54 12.63 12.11
CA ASP A 275 -20.62 13.57 12.44
C ASP A 275 -21.85 12.84 12.97
N ARG A 276 -22.19 11.70 12.36
CA ARG A 276 -23.33 10.88 12.75
C ARG A 276 -23.11 10.17 14.08
N GLU A 277 -21.92 9.63 14.32
CA GLU A 277 -21.61 8.84 15.50
C GLU A 277 -21.25 9.70 16.73
N LEU A 278 -20.48 10.77 16.53
CA LEU A 278 -19.88 11.57 17.60
C LEU A 278 -20.43 13.00 17.70
N GLY A 279 -21.28 13.39 16.75
CA GLY A 279 -21.80 14.75 16.62
C GLY A 279 -20.81 15.72 15.96
N PRO A 280 -21.27 16.87 15.45
CA PRO A 280 -20.50 17.76 14.56
C PRO A 280 -19.30 18.45 15.24
N THR A 281 -19.15 18.31 16.56
CA THR A 281 -18.07 18.93 17.33
C THR A 281 -16.88 18.01 17.55
N TRP A 282 -16.85 16.79 16.98
CA TRP A 282 -15.78 15.81 17.18
C TRP A 282 -14.39 16.36 16.81
N SER A 283 -14.31 17.26 15.81
CA SER A 283 -13.06 17.90 15.35
C SER A 283 -12.40 18.77 16.44
N ARG A 284 -13.19 19.28 17.38
CA ARG A 284 -12.77 20.14 18.50
C ARG A 284 -12.74 19.40 19.85
N ALA A 285 -12.90 18.08 19.83
CA ALA A 285 -12.97 17.26 21.04
C ALA A 285 -11.68 17.33 21.87
N ARG A 286 -11.81 17.59 23.18
CA ARG A 286 -10.69 17.53 24.14
C ARG A 286 -10.60 16.20 24.87
N THR A 287 -11.69 15.44 24.86
CA THR A 287 -11.84 14.09 25.41
C THR A 287 -12.56 13.23 24.37
N ILE A 288 -12.40 11.91 24.45
CA ILE A 288 -13.05 10.99 23.49
C ILE A 288 -14.58 11.14 23.64
N PRO A 289 -15.33 11.49 22.57
CA PRO A 289 -16.76 11.66 22.66
C PRO A 289 -17.50 10.32 22.81
N SER A 290 -18.71 10.35 23.39
CA SER A 290 -19.64 9.21 23.33
C SER A 290 -20.10 8.96 21.88
N PRO A 291 -20.32 7.70 21.45
CA PRO A 291 -20.25 6.46 22.23
C PRO A 291 -18.85 5.82 22.27
N TRP A 292 -17.84 6.44 21.69
CA TRP A 292 -16.48 5.89 21.66
C TRP A 292 -15.78 5.93 23.02
N ALA A 293 -16.22 6.82 23.92
CA ALA A 293 -15.68 6.92 25.27
C ALA A 293 -15.80 5.58 26.02
N GLY A 294 -14.65 5.02 26.44
CA GLY A 294 -14.59 3.75 27.17
C GLY A 294 -14.62 2.50 26.29
N ASP A 295 -14.61 2.65 24.96
CA ASP A 295 -14.32 1.53 24.05
C ASP A 295 -12.81 1.27 24.04
N ALA A 296 -12.41 0.10 24.55
CA ALA A 296 -11.00 -0.25 24.68
C ALA A 296 -10.24 -0.31 23.34
N VAL A 297 -10.89 -0.66 22.23
CA VAL A 297 -10.25 -0.68 20.90
C VAL A 297 -10.01 0.74 20.44
N VAL A 298 -11.01 1.61 20.58
CA VAL A 298 -10.90 3.02 20.21
C VAL A 298 -9.88 3.76 21.09
N ASP A 299 -9.92 3.55 22.40
CA ASP A 299 -8.97 4.15 23.35
C ASP A 299 -7.52 3.78 22.98
N ASN A 300 -7.27 2.50 22.70
CA ASN A 300 -5.95 2.02 22.26
C ASN A 300 -5.54 2.62 20.90
N ALA A 301 -6.47 2.69 19.94
CA ALA A 301 -6.19 3.23 18.62
C ALA A 301 -5.89 4.74 18.66
N LEU A 302 -6.66 5.52 19.42
CA LEU A 302 -6.43 6.95 19.57
C LEU A 302 -5.17 7.23 20.39
N SER A 303 -4.87 6.43 21.41
CA SER A 303 -3.60 6.52 22.15
C SER A 303 -2.40 6.25 21.25
N ASP A 304 -2.51 5.31 20.31
CA ASP A 304 -1.47 5.00 19.33
C ASP A 304 -1.37 6.10 18.26
N ALA A 305 -2.49 6.62 17.74
CA ALA A 305 -2.51 7.65 16.71
C ALA A 305 -2.04 9.04 17.18
N LEU A 306 -2.31 9.41 18.44
CA LEU A 306 -2.06 10.74 18.99
C LEU A 306 -0.59 11.21 18.86
N PRO A 307 0.43 10.40 19.22
CA PRO A 307 1.83 10.75 18.99
C PRO A 307 2.16 11.05 17.51
N HIS A 308 1.65 10.23 16.57
CA HIS A 308 1.88 10.44 15.14
C HIS A 308 1.26 11.75 14.65
N VAL A 309 0.02 12.02 15.07
CA VAL A 309 -0.69 13.25 14.77
C VAL A 309 0.01 14.46 15.38
N ARG A 310 0.41 14.39 16.66
CA ARG A 310 1.11 15.48 17.36
C ARG A 310 2.47 15.81 16.75
N ARG A 311 3.16 14.85 16.12
CA ARG A 311 4.38 15.14 15.37
C ARG A 311 4.12 16.02 14.14
N LEU A 312 2.94 15.89 13.53
CA LEU A 312 2.57 16.57 12.29
C LEU A 312 1.88 17.93 12.51
N MET A 313 1.38 18.20 13.72
CA MET A 313 0.52 19.37 14.00
C MET A 313 1.21 20.69 14.39
N PRO A 314 2.36 20.74 15.10
CA PRO A 314 3.04 21.98 15.43
C PRO A 314 3.37 22.80 14.19
N GLU A 315 3.73 22.12 13.09
CA GLU A 315 3.96 22.76 11.80
C GLU A 315 2.65 23.31 11.19
N ILE A 316 1.48 22.74 11.51
CA ILE A 316 0.18 23.14 10.95
C ILE A 316 -0.35 24.43 11.60
N GLY A 317 -0.17 24.56 12.92
CA GLY A 317 -0.68 25.70 13.69
C GLY A 317 0.00 27.01 13.30
N GLU A 318 1.32 27.01 13.10
CA GLU A 318 2.08 28.19 12.65
C GLU A 318 1.75 28.56 11.20
N LEU A 319 1.54 27.57 10.32
CA LEU A 319 1.17 27.79 8.92
C LEU A 319 -0.24 28.35 8.73
N ALA A 320 -1.17 28.04 9.63
CA ALA A 320 -2.54 28.55 9.56
C ALA A 320 -2.61 30.09 9.65
N PHE A 321 -1.63 30.71 10.31
CA PHE A 321 -1.52 32.17 10.42
C PHE A 321 -0.83 32.84 9.23
N ALA A 322 -0.20 32.06 8.33
CA ALA A 322 0.51 32.56 7.16
C ALA A 322 -0.39 32.67 5.91
N VAL A 323 -1.48 31.88 5.85
CA VAL A 323 -2.32 31.80 4.66
C VAL A 323 -3.04 33.13 4.38
N PRO A 324 -2.78 33.78 3.22
CA PRO A 324 -3.37 35.08 2.87
C PRO A 324 -4.90 35.04 2.80
N SER A 325 -5.53 36.22 2.92
CA SER A 325 -6.98 36.33 2.75
C SER A 325 -7.41 35.81 1.39
N SER A 326 -8.42 34.93 1.36
CA SER A 326 -8.81 34.10 0.19
C SER A 326 -9.40 34.86 -1.03
N ARG A 327 -9.29 36.19 -1.04
CA ARG A 327 -9.94 37.10 -2.01
C ARG A 327 -9.27 37.13 -3.38
N GLU A 328 -7.99 36.78 -3.48
CA GLU A 328 -7.22 36.79 -4.73
C GLU A 328 -7.22 35.45 -5.49
N HIS A 329 -7.83 34.41 -4.91
CA HIS A 329 -7.88 33.07 -5.48
C HIS A 329 -9.14 32.79 -6.30
N SER A 330 -9.06 31.81 -7.20
CA SER A 330 -10.24 31.22 -7.84
C SER A 330 -11.20 30.62 -6.79
N PRO A 331 -12.49 30.40 -7.14
CA PRO A 331 -13.44 29.76 -6.23
C PRO A 331 -12.98 28.40 -5.69
N ASP A 332 -12.35 27.56 -6.51
CA ASP A 332 -11.87 26.23 -6.12
C ASP A 332 -10.67 26.33 -5.19
N ALA A 333 -9.73 27.23 -5.51
CA ALA A 333 -8.57 27.50 -4.65
C ALA A 333 -8.98 28.09 -3.30
N ARG A 334 -10.01 28.96 -3.28
CA ARG A 334 -10.59 29.48 -2.04
C ARG A 334 -11.18 28.37 -1.17
N GLN A 335 -11.98 27.47 -1.74
CA GLN A 335 -12.53 26.32 -1.00
C GLN A 335 -11.42 25.43 -0.45
N ALA A 336 -10.34 25.20 -1.21
CA ALA A 336 -9.20 24.43 -0.73
C ALA A 336 -8.47 25.09 0.44
N VAL A 337 -8.31 26.43 0.41
CA VAL A 337 -7.74 27.21 1.50
C VAL A 337 -8.62 27.15 2.75
N GLU A 338 -9.94 27.34 2.59
CA GLU A 338 -10.92 27.28 3.69
C GLU A 338 -10.96 25.88 4.31
N TRP A 339 -10.95 24.83 3.48
CA TRP A 339 -10.83 23.45 3.93
C TRP A 339 -9.55 23.21 4.73
N PHE A 340 -8.40 23.65 4.21
CA PHE A 340 -7.13 23.51 4.90
C PHE A 340 -7.15 24.21 6.26
N ALA A 341 -7.64 25.46 6.32
CA ALA A 341 -7.78 26.22 7.56
C ALA A 341 -8.71 25.50 8.58
N GLY A 342 -9.85 24.98 8.12
CA GLY A 342 -10.73 24.20 9.01
C GLY A 342 -10.06 22.94 9.58
N ARG A 343 -9.14 22.32 8.84
CA ARG A 343 -8.37 21.15 9.29
C ARG A 343 -7.20 21.53 10.19
N THR A 344 -6.65 22.74 10.09
CA THR A 344 -5.60 23.24 10.97
C THR A 344 -6.13 23.62 12.36
N GLU A 345 -7.40 24.00 12.45
CA GLU A 345 -8.10 24.31 13.71
C GLU A 345 -8.47 23.07 14.54
N MET A 346 -8.28 21.85 14.00
CA MET A 346 -8.59 20.63 14.74
C MET A 346 -7.73 20.52 15.99
N THR A 347 -8.34 20.01 17.05
CA THR A 347 -7.56 19.55 18.21
C THR A 347 -6.75 18.31 17.83
N PRO A 348 -5.62 18.02 18.52
CA PRO A 348 -4.88 16.78 18.27
C PRO A 348 -5.72 15.51 18.41
N LEU A 349 -6.65 15.50 19.36
CA LEU A 349 -7.59 14.40 19.52
C LEU A 349 -8.60 14.34 18.37
N GLY A 350 -9.21 15.46 17.98
CA GLY A 350 -10.09 15.52 16.81
C GLY A 350 -9.41 15.03 15.54
N ARG A 351 -8.12 15.36 15.35
CA ARG A 351 -7.35 14.85 14.22
C ARG A 351 -7.06 13.34 14.32
N ALA A 352 -6.72 12.83 15.50
CA ALA A 352 -6.57 11.38 15.71
C ALA A 352 -7.88 10.61 15.45
N ILE A 353 -9.02 11.18 15.87
CA ILE A 353 -10.37 10.67 15.58
C ILE A 353 -10.61 10.61 14.07
N TYR A 354 -10.24 11.67 13.33
CA TYR A 354 -10.35 11.68 11.87
C TYR A 354 -9.51 10.59 11.20
N GLU A 355 -8.22 10.46 11.58
CA GLU A 355 -7.34 9.44 11.00
C GLU A 355 -7.90 8.03 11.24
N PHE A 356 -8.28 7.72 12.48
CA PHE A 356 -8.90 6.44 12.81
C PHE A 356 -10.20 6.19 12.03
N GLY A 357 -11.08 7.20 11.98
CA GLY A 357 -12.35 7.15 11.24
C GLY A 357 -12.15 6.92 9.74
N PHE A 358 -11.15 7.57 9.13
CA PHE A 358 -10.81 7.38 7.73
C PHE A 358 -10.41 5.94 7.40
N TYR A 359 -9.49 5.34 8.17
CA TYR A 359 -9.09 3.94 7.96
C TYR A 359 -10.23 2.96 8.22
N ARG A 360 -11.13 3.29 9.16
CA ARG A 360 -12.32 2.48 9.43
C ARG A 360 -13.32 2.55 8.28
N GLU A 361 -13.55 3.71 7.68
CA GLU A 361 -14.39 3.83 6.48
C GLU A 361 -13.74 3.19 5.27
N TRP A 362 -12.41 3.23 5.15
CA TRP A 362 -11.72 2.49 4.10
C TRP A 362 -11.97 0.99 4.26
N ALA A 363 -11.83 0.47 5.47
CA ALA A 363 -12.11 -0.92 5.80
C ALA A 363 -13.57 -1.30 5.49
N ARG A 364 -14.55 -0.46 5.86
CA ARG A 364 -15.97 -0.63 5.52
C ARG A 364 -16.21 -0.64 4.00
N SER A 365 -15.52 0.23 3.25
CA SER A 365 -15.62 0.26 1.78
C SER A 365 -15.10 -1.02 1.12
N VAL A 366 -14.15 -1.70 1.75
CA VAL A 366 -13.58 -2.96 1.29
C VAL A 366 -14.42 -4.15 1.74
N SER A 367 -14.97 -4.14 2.95
CA SER A 367 -15.80 -5.22 3.47
C SER A 367 -17.09 -5.39 2.67
N THR A 368 -17.70 -4.29 2.19
CA THR A 368 -18.93 -4.33 1.37
C THR A 368 -18.74 -4.97 0.00
N THR A 369 -17.51 -5.00 -0.53
CA THR A 369 -17.20 -5.61 -1.83
C THR A 369 -16.40 -6.91 -1.69
N ALA A 370 -16.34 -7.50 -0.49
CA ALA A 370 -15.46 -8.64 -0.16
C ALA A 370 -13.99 -8.45 -0.61
N GLY A 371 -13.53 -7.20 -0.68
CA GLY A 371 -12.26 -6.84 -1.30
C GLY A 371 -11.03 -7.07 -0.42
N ILE A 372 -9.87 -6.70 -0.95
CA ILE A 372 -8.57 -6.71 -0.27
C ILE A 372 -8.07 -5.27 -0.17
N GLY A 373 -7.68 -4.82 1.01
CA GLY A 373 -6.98 -3.56 1.22
C GLY A 373 -5.48 -3.73 1.04
N ILE A 374 -4.86 -2.90 0.20
CA ILE A 374 -3.40 -2.81 0.13
C ILE A 374 -2.95 -1.40 0.48
N GLY A 375 -2.28 -1.28 1.62
CA GLY A 375 -1.64 -0.05 2.07
C GLY A 375 -0.31 0.15 1.34
N LEU A 376 -0.20 1.26 0.63
CA LEU A 376 1.03 1.69 -0.02
C LEU A 376 1.66 2.89 0.66
N ASP A 377 1.04 3.50 1.66
CA ASP A 377 1.64 4.61 2.39
C ASP A 377 2.83 4.17 3.25
N ARG A 378 3.68 5.13 3.64
CA ARG A 378 4.89 4.87 4.43
C ARG A 378 4.58 4.51 5.88
N ASP A 379 3.50 5.06 6.41
CA ASP A 379 3.16 5.03 7.83
C ASP A 379 2.21 3.86 8.10
N TRP A 380 2.78 2.70 8.42
CA TRP A 380 2.00 1.57 8.95
C TRP A 380 2.14 1.57 10.47
N SER A 381 1.05 1.85 11.17
CA SER A 381 0.99 1.93 12.62
C SER A 381 -0.18 1.09 13.16
N ARG A 382 -0.14 0.78 14.45
CA ARG A 382 -1.09 -0.14 15.07
C ARG A 382 -2.53 0.38 14.97
N PHE A 383 -2.77 1.69 15.06
CA PHE A 383 -4.11 2.27 15.00
C PHE A 383 -4.86 2.00 13.69
N GLN A 384 -4.15 1.94 12.55
CA GLN A 384 -4.77 1.64 11.24
C GLN A 384 -5.28 0.20 11.23
N ARG A 385 -4.51 -0.74 11.79
CA ARG A 385 -4.96 -2.13 11.95
C ARG A 385 -6.18 -2.22 12.87
N LEU A 386 -6.16 -1.52 14.01
CA LEU A 386 -7.29 -1.49 14.94
C LEU A 386 -8.57 -0.93 14.28
N ALA A 387 -8.44 0.07 13.41
CA ALA A 387 -9.56 0.60 12.63
C ALA A 387 -10.18 -0.45 11.71
N TRP A 388 -9.33 -1.26 11.07
CA TRP A 388 -9.78 -2.39 10.24
C TRP A 388 -10.37 -3.54 11.07
N GLU A 389 -9.76 -3.90 12.20
CA GLU A 389 -10.29 -4.93 13.10
C GLU A 389 -11.71 -4.56 13.59
N GLN A 390 -11.98 -3.28 13.87
CA GLN A 390 -13.32 -2.81 14.25
C GLN A 390 -14.33 -2.95 13.10
N ALA A 391 -13.94 -2.66 11.85
CA ALA A 391 -14.82 -2.79 10.70
C ALA A 391 -15.13 -4.25 10.30
N PHE A 392 -14.18 -5.17 10.53
CA PHE A 392 -14.32 -6.60 10.23
C PHE A 392 -14.73 -7.44 11.46
N ALA A 393 -15.10 -6.81 12.58
CA ALA A 393 -15.57 -7.47 13.80
C ALA A 393 -14.68 -8.64 14.27
N GLY A 394 -13.36 -8.50 14.17
CA GLY A 394 -12.39 -9.53 14.58
C GLY A 394 -12.28 -10.75 13.64
N GLN A 395 -12.94 -10.73 12.47
CA GLN A 395 -12.70 -11.72 11.41
C GLN A 395 -11.32 -11.49 10.75
N GLY A 396 -10.87 -12.47 9.94
CA GLY A 396 -9.64 -12.33 9.16
C GLY A 396 -9.64 -11.03 8.36
N VAL A 397 -8.73 -10.12 8.71
CA VAL A 397 -8.63 -8.79 8.11
C VAL A 397 -7.89 -8.91 6.77
N PRO A 398 -8.51 -8.60 5.63
CA PRO A 398 -7.88 -8.72 4.31
C PRO A 398 -7.05 -7.47 3.99
N LEU A 399 -6.20 -7.04 4.91
CA LEU A 399 -5.36 -5.87 4.79
C LEU A 399 -3.90 -6.27 4.77
N LEU A 400 -3.15 -5.79 3.78
CA LEU A 400 -1.70 -5.88 3.78
C LEU A 400 -1.06 -4.54 3.48
N TYR A 401 -0.05 -4.19 4.26
CA TYR A 401 0.82 -3.06 3.97
C TYR A 401 2.07 -3.52 3.25
N ALA A 402 2.30 -2.94 2.09
CA ALA A 402 3.48 -3.18 1.28
C ALA A 402 4.76 -2.99 2.09
N ARG A 403 5.82 -3.70 1.74
CA ARG A 403 7.11 -3.59 2.43
C ARG A 403 7.74 -2.21 2.25
N ARG A 404 8.43 -1.75 3.30
CA ARG A 404 9.36 -0.61 3.31
C ARG A 404 10.79 -1.13 3.26
N THR A 405 11.72 -0.38 2.65
CA THR A 405 13.16 -0.65 2.80
C THR A 405 13.55 -0.44 4.25
N SER A 406 14.26 -1.40 4.86
CA SER A 406 14.81 -1.26 6.20
C SER A 406 16.21 -0.64 6.12
N ARG A 407 16.28 0.70 6.16
CA ARG A 407 17.49 1.55 6.12
C ARG A 407 18.33 1.54 4.81
N PRO A 408 19.05 2.63 4.50
CA PRO A 408 19.79 2.77 3.22
C PRO A 408 21.09 1.96 3.12
N SER A 409 21.59 1.35 4.20
CA SER A 409 22.91 0.70 4.17
C SER A 409 22.83 -0.81 3.90
N ARG A 410 23.16 -1.23 2.67
CA ARG A 410 23.57 -2.59 2.26
C ARG A 410 22.66 -3.76 2.66
N ALA A 411 21.34 -3.56 2.77
CA ALA A 411 20.44 -4.70 2.95
C ALA A 411 20.34 -5.50 1.64
N ASP A 412 21.13 -6.58 1.52
CA ASP A 412 21.03 -7.54 0.43
C ASP A 412 19.69 -8.28 0.46
N GLY A 413 19.22 -8.70 -0.70
CA GLY A 413 17.97 -9.44 -0.79
C GLY A 413 16.74 -8.55 -0.60
N LEU A 414 15.61 -9.20 -0.32
CA LEU A 414 14.31 -8.55 -0.38
C LEU A 414 14.19 -7.36 0.60
N ALA A 415 14.96 -7.34 1.69
CA ALA A 415 15.04 -6.22 2.64
C ALA A 415 15.37 -4.86 2.00
N GLY A 416 16.08 -4.84 0.87
CA GLY A 416 16.35 -3.63 0.09
C GLY A 416 15.17 -3.12 -0.76
N LEU A 417 14.14 -3.95 -0.97
CA LEU A 417 12.99 -3.63 -1.82
C LEU A 417 11.92 -2.84 -1.06
N SER A 418 11.37 -1.80 -1.68
CA SER A 418 10.22 -1.03 -1.17
C SER A 418 9.18 -0.81 -2.27
N PHE A 419 7.92 -1.04 -1.89
CA PHE A 419 6.75 -0.64 -2.68
C PHE A 419 5.95 0.48 -2.01
N ARG A 420 6.25 0.80 -0.74
CA ARG A 420 5.63 1.94 -0.06
C ARG A 420 5.98 3.25 -0.78
N GLN A 421 4.94 4.00 -1.07
CA GLN A 421 4.89 5.33 -1.62
C GLN A 421 4.68 6.37 -0.52
N PHE A 422 4.88 7.63 -0.89
CA PHE A 422 4.84 8.75 0.04
C PHE A 422 3.40 9.11 0.36
N TRP A 423 2.98 8.75 1.57
CA TRP A 423 1.88 9.42 2.23
C TRP A 423 2.30 9.70 3.65
N ARG A 424 2.52 10.99 3.91
CA ARG A 424 2.69 11.61 5.23
C ARG A 424 3.76 10.95 6.13
N ALA A 425 5.01 11.41 6.03
CA ALA A 425 5.91 11.57 7.18
C ALA A 425 7.22 12.26 6.76
N PRO A 426 7.85 13.02 7.68
CA PRO A 426 9.24 13.44 7.57
C PRO A 426 10.14 12.22 7.82
N ASP A 427 11.15 12.03 6.97
CA ASP A 427 12.37 11.38 7.43
C ASP A 427 13.32 12.52 7.81
N ASP A 428 13.73 12.58 9.07
CA ASP A 428 14.92 13.30 9.51
C ASP A 428 16.23 12.69 8.93
N GLU A 429 16.13 11.71 8.01
CA GLU A 429 17.29 10.96 7.49
C GLU A 429 18.06 11.65 6.35
N GLU A 430 17.70 12.86 5.91
CA GLU A 430 18.51 13.63 4.93
C GLU A 430 19.22 14.86 5.55
N SER A 431 19.41 14.88 6.87
CA SER A 431 20.37 15.77 7.52
C SER A 431 21.70 15.05 7.80
N GLN A 432 22.28 14.45 6.75
CA GLN A 432 23.71 14.06 6.69
C GLN A 432 24.05 13.47 5.30
N SER A 433 24.23 14.35 4.31
CA SER A 433 25.15 14.12 3.18
C SER A 433 25.57 15.44 2.57
#